data_AF-A0A961TJF0-F1
#
_entry.id   AF-A0A961TJF0-F1
#
_cell.length_a   1.000
_cell.length_b   1.000
_cell.length_c   1.000
_cell.angle_alpha   90.00
_cell.angle_beta   90.00
_cell.angle_gamma   90.00
#
_symmetry.space_group_name_H-M   'P 1'
#
loop_
_entity.id
_entity.type
_entity.pdbx_description
1 polymer ?
#
loop_
_entity_poly.entity_id
_entity_poly.type
_entity_poly.pdbx_seq_one_letter_code
_entity_poly.pdbx_strand_id
1 'polypeptide(L)'
;MTDLRFPKATSAHARKRHALAPATDDAFRAFSKAVFAKGALDTRTKQLIAAACSHVTQCPWCIEGHVKAAQREGASAEQIMEAIWVAAEMRAGASYAHSIKALELLEIGTADLRSKEQ
;
A
#
# COMPACT_ATOMS: atom_id res chain seq x y z
N MET A 1 16.87 -0.39 25.24
CA MET A 1 15.98 0.17 24.19
C MET A 1 15.04 -0.94 23.78
N THR A 2 13.75 -0.81 24.09
CA THR A 2 12.73 -1.77 23.64
C THR A 2 12.83 -1.91 22.14
N ASP A 3 13.05 -3.15 21.69
CA ASP A 3 13.12 -3.48 20.28
C ASP A 3 11.83 -3.04 19.59
N LEU A 4 11.86 -1.95 18.82
CA LEU A 4 10.72 -1.41 18.07
C LEU A 4 10.36 -2.29 16.85
N ARG A 5 10.84 -3.53 16.81
CA ARG A 5 10.48 -4.51 15.77
C ARG A 5 9.00 -4.84 15.89
N PHE A 6 8.27 -4.62 14.80
CA PHE A 6 6.89 -5.07 14.66
C PHE A 6 6.77 -6.56 15.05
N PRO A 7 5.92 -6.92 16.02
CA PRO A 7 5.82 -8.29 16.48
C PRO A 7 5.33 -9.21 15.37
N LYS A 8 5.80 -10.45 15.36
CA LYS A 8 5.26 -11.47 14.45
C LYS A 8 3.80 -11.75 14.84
N ALA A 9 2.93 -11.80 13.85
CA ALA A 9 1.55 -12.20 14.06
C ALA A 9 1.49 -13.65 14.59
N THR A 10 0.60 -13.91 15.55
CA THR A 10 0.41 -15.24 16.14
C THR A 10 -1.07 -15.60 16.14
N SER A 11 -1.39 -16.88 16.34
CA SER A 11 -2.78 -17.32 16.46
C SER A 11 -3.47 -16.70 17.69
N ALA A 12 -2.73 -16.40 18.77
CA ALA A 12 -3.25 -15.69 19.93
C ALA A 12 -3.66 -14.24 19.59
N HIS A 13 -2.85 -13.53 18.79
CA HIS A 13 -3.21 -12.20 18.30
C HIS A 13 -4.49 -12.25 17.45
N ALA A 14 -4.62 -13.25 16.57
CA ALA A 14 -5.82 -13.41 15.74
C ALA A 14 -7.07 -13.69 16.59
N ARG A 15 -6.99 -14.61 17.56
CA ARG A 15 -8.11 -14.90 18.48
C ARG A 15 -8.51 -13.67 19.30
N LYS A 16 -7.53 -12.94 19.84
CA LYS A 16 -7.79 -11.73 20.62
C LYS A 16 -8.45 -10.63 19.78
N ARG A 17 -8.00 -10.43 18.53
CA ARG A 17 -8.61 -9.47 17.59
C ARG A 17 -10.09 -9.80 17.35
N HIS A 18 -10.38 -11.06 17.04
CA HIS A 18 -11.75 -11.52 16.82
C HIS A 18 -12.60 -11.34 18.08
N ALA A 19 -12.11 -11.77 19.24
CA ALA A 19 -12.86 -11.66 20.51
C ALA A 19 -13.21 -10.21 20.89
N LEU A 20 -12.38 -9.23 20.52
CA LEU A 20 -12.62 -7.81 20.78
C LEU A 20 -13.62 -7.17 19.82
N ALA A 21 -13.78 -7.69 18.60
CA ALA A 21 -14.66 -7.12 17.56
C ALA A 21 -15.12 -8.20 16.55
N PRO A 22 -15.95 -9.17 16.98
CA PRO A 22 -16.20 -10.38 16.20
C PRO A 22 -16.90 -10.11 14.87
N ALA A 23 -18.00 -9.35 14.88
CA ALA A 23 -18.76 -9.04 13.67
C ALA A 23 -17.91 -8.31 12.61
N THR A 24 -17.07 -7.37 13.04
CA THR A 24 -16.18 -6.61 12.14
C THR A 24 -15.05 -7.48 11.59
N ASP A 25 -14.41 -8.32 12.42
CA ASP A 25 -13.37 -9.25 11.96
C ASP A 25 -13.96 -10.27 10.96
N ASP A 26 -15.14 -10.82 11.23
CA ASP A 26 -15.81 -11.77 10.33
C ASP A 26 -16.15 -11.14 8.98
N ALA A 27 -16.71 -9.93 8.99
CA ALA A 27 -17.00 -9.18 7.76
C ALA A 27 -15.72 -8.92 6.96
N PHE A 28 -14.64 -8.50 7.63
CA PHE A 28 -13.35 -8.27 6.98
C PHE A 28 -12.76 -9.56 6.39
N ARG A 29 -12.84 -10.69 7.09
CA ARG A 29 -12.35 -12.00 6.60
C ARG A 29 -13.14 -12.47 5.37
N ALA A 30 -14.45 -12.32 5.39
CA ALA A 30 -15.31 -12.63 4.25
C ALA A 30 -14.95 -11.77 3.04
N PHE A 31 -14.82 -10.46 3.25
CA PHE A 31 -14.37 -9.51 2.22
C PHE A 31 -12.99 -9.88 1.66
N SER A 32 -12.01 -10.10 2.53
CA SER A 32 -10.65 -10.48 2.14
C SER A 32 -10.63 -11.75 1.29
N LYS A 33 -11.37 -12.79 1.69
CA LYS A 33 -11.51 -14.04 0.92
C LYS A 33 -12.12 -13.79 -0.46
N ALA A 34 -13.18 -12.98 -0.53
CA ALA A 34 -13.85 -12.67 -1.79
C ALA A 34 -12.94 -11.87 -2.75
N VAL A 35 -12.21 -10.88 -2.23
CA VAL A 35 -11.26 -10.07 -3.02
C VAL A 35 -10.20 -10.93 -3.67
N PHE A 36 -9.60 -11.88 -2.95
CA PHE A 36 -8.53 -12.73 -3.47
C PHE A 36 -8.98 -14.01 -4.18
N ALA A 37 -10.28 -14.29 -4.25
CA ALA A 37 -10.79 -15.40 -5.07
C ALA A 37 -10.52 -15.14 -6.56
N LYS A 38 -10.22 -16.20 -7.33
CA LYS A 38 -10.03 -16.10 -8.79
C LYS A 38 -11.30 -15.54 -9.45
N GLY A 39 -11.12 -14.63 -10.40
CA GLY A 39 -12.19 -14.06 -11.22
C GLY A 39 -11.64 -13.64 -12.58
N ALA A 40 -12.01 -12.45 -13.06
CA ALA A 40 -11.42 -11.87 -14.28
C ALA A 40 -9.89 -11.69 -14.16
N LEU A 41 -9.39 -11.45 -12.95
CA LEU A 41 -7.98 -11.55 -12.60
C LEU A 41 -7.74 -12.86 -11.84
N ASP A 42 -6.64 -13.54 -12.18
CA ASP A 42 -6.17 -14.70 -11.42
C ASP A 42 -5.63 -14.28 -10.04
N THR A 43 -5.47 -15.25 -9.14
CA THR A 43 -5.00 -15.00 -7.77
C THR A 43 -3.59 -14.39 -7.77
N ARG A 44 -2.70 -14.84 -8.66
CA ARG A 44 -1.33 -14.35 -8.78
C ARG A 44 -1.29 -12.86 -9.11
N THR A 45 -2.05 -12.42 -10.11
CA THR A 45 -2.17 -11.01 -10.50
C THR A 45 -2.71 -10.18 -9.34
N LYS A 46 -3.72 -10.68 -8.62
CA LYS A 46 -4.24 -9.98 -7.43
C LYS A 46 -3.20 -9.87 -6.31
N GLN A 47 -2.37 -10.89 -6.09
CA GLN A 47 -1.29 -10.83 -5.12
C GLN A 47 -0.16 -9.87 -5.54
N LEU A 48 0.15 -9.78 -6.84
CA LEU A 48 1.11 -8.78 -7.35
C LEU A 48 0.61 -7.35 -7.13
N ILE A 49 -0.68 -7.09 -7.39
CA ILE A 49 -1.31 -5.79 -7.08
C ILE A 49 -1.24 -5.52 -5.57
N ALA A 50 -1.58 -6.51 -4.74
CA ALA A 50 -1.53 -6.36 -3.29
C ALA A 50 -0.10 -6.12 -2.76
N ALA A 51 0.92 -6.74 -3.37
CA ALA A 51 2.31 -6.49 -3.05
C ALA A 51 2.72 -5.05 -3.40
N ALA A 52 2.29 -4.53 -4.57
CA ALA A 52 2.49 -3.13 -4.95
C ALA A 52 1.81 -2.17 -3.95
N CYS A 53 0.53 -2.38 -3.64
CA CYS A 53 -0.21 -1.59 -2.65
C CYS A 53 0.45 -1.63 -1.26
N SER A 54 0.98 -2.78 -0.84
CA SER A 54 1.66 -2.93 0.45
C SER A 54 2.90 -2.04 0.58
N HIS A 55 3.60 -1.77 -0.54
CA HIS A 55 4.73 -0.83 -0.58
C HIS A 55 4.28 0.63 -0.60
N VAL A 56 3.13 0.93 -1.22
CA VAL A 56 2.51 2.27 -1.15
C VAL A 56 2.10 2.59 0.30
N THR A 57 1.49 1.64 1.01
CA THR A 57 1.07 1.84 2.41
C THR A 57 2.17 1.55 3.42
N GLN A 58 3.35 1.10 2.97
CA GLN A 58 4.54 0.80 3.79
C GLN A 58 4.26 -0.16 4.96
N CYS A 59 3.33 -1.12 4.77
CA CYS A 59 2.92 -2.05 5.82
C CYS A 59 3.83 -3.28 5.82
N PRO A 60 4.72 -3.49 6.82
CA PRO A 60 5.68 -4.59 6.80
C PRO A 60 5.03 -5.98 6.82
N TRP A 61 3.94 -6.14 7.59
CA TRP A 61 3.18 -7.40 7.60
C TRP A 61 2.49 -7.68 6.26
N CYS A 62 2.02 -6.64 5.58
CA CYS A 62 1.35 -6.75 4.28
C CYS A 62 2.38 -7.09 3.19
N ILE A 63 3.56 -6.44 3.21
CA ILE A 63 4.68 -6.76 2.34
C ILE A 63 5.06 -8.23 2.49
N GLU A 64 5.32 -8.70 3.71
CA GLU A 64 5.67 -10.10 3.94
C GLU A 64 4.56 -11.07 3.49
N GLY A 65 3.30 -10.75 3.83
CA GLY A 65 2.16 -11.60 3.51
C GLY A 65 1.91 -11.73 2.01
N HIS A 66 1.86 -10.62 1.29
CA HIS A 66 1.51 -10.61 -0.14
C HIS A 66 2.66 -11.03 -1.04
N VAL A 67 3.92 -10.76 -0.67
CA VAL A 67 5.08 -11.32 -1.40
C VAL A 67 5.09 -12.85 -1.31
N LYS A 68 4.92 -13.41 -0.09
CA LYS A 68 4.86 -14.87 0.08
C LYS A 68 3.64 -15.48 -0.62
N ALA A 69 2.50 -14.81 -0.59
CA ALA A 69 1.30 -15.28 -1.29
C ALA A 69 1.50 -15.26 -2.81
N ALA A 70 2.07 -14.20 -3.38
CA ALA A 70 2.40 -14.12 -4.81
C ALA A 70 3.33 -15.27 -5.24
N GLN A 71 4.38 -15.54 -4.45
CA GLN A 71 5.29 -16.67 -4.72
C GLN A 71 4.58 -18.02 -4.69
N ARG A 72 3.66 -18.25 -3.74
CA ARG A 72 2.86 -19.49 -3.68
C ARG A 72 1.97 -19.68 -4.89
N GLU A 73 1.49 -18.58 -5.47
CA GLU A 73 0.70 -18.57 -6.72
C GLU A 73 1.59 -18.58 -7.98
N GLY A 74 2.90 -18.80 -7.84
CA GLY A 74 3.83 -18.95 -8.96
C GLY A 74 4.30 -17.64 -9.60
N ALA A 75 4.22 -16.50 -8.89
CA ALA A 75 4.90 -15.29 -9.34
C ALA A 75 6.42 -15.44 -9.24
N SER A 76 7.15 -15.01 -10.28
CA SER A 76 8.61 -14.96 -10.27
C SER A 76 9.12 -13.78 -9.43
N ALA A 77 10.41 -13.81 -9.08
CA ALA A 77 11.04 -12.70 -8.37
C ALA A 77 11.03 -11.41 -9.21
N GLU A 78 11.19 -11.54 -10.53
CA GLU A 78 11.14 -10.45 -11.51
C GLU A 78 9.75 -9.82 -11.53
N GLN A 79 8.68 -10.63 -11.61
CA GLN A 79 7.30 -10.12 -11.58
C GLN A 79 6.98 -9.35 -10.30
N ILE A 80 7.45 -9.84 -9.15
CA ILE A 80 7.27 -9.16 -7.86
C ILE A 80 8.04 -7.83 -7.87
N MET A 81 9.27 -7.83 -8.37
CA MET A 81 10.10 -6.62 -8.42
C MET A 81 9.53 -5.57 -9.39
N GLU A 82 9.03 -5.98 -10.55
CA GLU A 82 8.32 -5.09 -11.48
C GLU A 82 7.11 -4.43 -10.82
N ALA A 83 6.28 -5.19 -10.09
CA ALA A 83 5.15 -4.64 -9.34
C ALA A 83 5.58 -3.62 -8.28
N ILE A 84 6.72 -3.84 -7.62
CA ILE A 84 7.30 -2.89 -6.64
C ILE A 84 7.79 -1.61 -7.32
N TRP A 85 8.42 -1.70 -8.48
CA TRP A 85 8.84 -0.53 -9.25
C TRP A 85 7.67 0.29 -9.77
N VAL A 86 6.56 -0.36 -10.18
CA VAL A 86 5.30 0.33 -10.48
C VAL A 86 4.80 1.10 -9.24
N ALA A 87 4.83 0.49 -8.05
CA ALA A 87 4.47 1.19 -6.82
C ALA A 87 5.42 2.36 -6.48
N ALA A 88 6.71 2.24 -6.79
CA ALA A 88 7.69 3.29 -6.56
C ALA A 88 7.47 4.48 -7.50
N GLU A 89 7.27 4.22 -8.79
CA GLU A 89 6.91 5.22 -9.80
C GLU A 89 5.66 5.97 -9.33
N MET A 90 4.62 5.26 -8.89
CA MET A 90 3.37 5.91 -8.51
C MET A 90 3.51 6.89 -7.33
N ARG A 91 4.41 6.61 -6.39
CA ARG A 91 4.73 7.56 -5.30
C ARG A 91 5.54 8.77 -5.80
N ALA A 92 6.52 8.53 -6.68
CA ALA A 92 7.35 9.60 -7.25
C ALA A 92 6.53 10.50 -8.18
N GLY A 93 5.74 9.89 -9.06
CA GLY A 93 4.82 10.53 -10.00
C GLY A 93 3.76 11.37 -9.31
N ALA A 94 3.21 10.92 -8.16
CA ALA A 94 2.29 11.74 -7.38
C ALA A 94 2.93 13.07 -6.92
N SER A 95 4.16 13.03 -6.40
CA SER A 95 4.90 14.24 -6.03
C SER A 95 5.18 15.13 -7.25
N TYR A 96 5.65 14.52 -8.35
CA TYR A 96 5.94 15.22 -9.59
C TYR A 96 4.70 15.91 -10.17
N ALA A 97 3.58 15.21 -10.28
CA ALA A 97 2.33 15.77 -10.79
C ALA A 97 1.78 16.89 -9.88
N HIS A 98 1.88 16.72 -8.56
CA HIS A 98 1.42 17.74 -7.60
C HIS A 98 2.30 19.01 -7.60
N SER A 99 3.51 18.96 -8.17
CA SER A 99 4.35 20.15 -8.32
C SER A 99 3.70 21.27 -9.13
N ILE A 100 2.71 20.94 -9.99
CA ILE A 100 1.90 21.94 -10.72
C ILE A 100 1.26 22.92 -9.74
N LYS A 101 0.79 22.45 -8.58
CA LYS A 101 0.23 23.35 -7.55
C LYS A 101 1.26 24.33 -7.01
N ALA A 102 2.51 23.89 -6.87
CA ALA A 102 3.59 24.76 -6.44
C ALA A 102 3.93 25.80 -7.53
N LEU A 103 3.97 25.40 -8.80
CA LEU A 103 4.20 26.31 -9.93
C LEU A 103 3.15 27.43 -9.98
N GLU A 104 1.87 27.09 -9.89
CA GLU A 104 0.77 28.07 -9.83
C GLU A 104 0.94 29.07 -8.67
N LEU A 105 1.34 28.60 -7.48
CA LEU A 105 1.56 29.46 -6.32
C LEU A 105 2.79 30.38 -6.49
N LEU A 106 3.85 29.92 -7.16
CA LEU A 106 5.03 30.72 -7.46
C LEU A 106 4.70 31.86 -8.43
N GLU A 107 3.82 31.61 -9.41
CA GLU A 107 3.36 32.63 -10.36
C GLU A 107 2.47 33.68 -9.68
N ILE A 108 1.55 33.26 -8.81
CA ILE A 108 0.70 34.19 -8.03
C ILE A 108 1.53 35.01 -7.04
N GLY A 109 2.44 34.37 -6.30
CA GLY A 109 3.28 35.01 -5.28
C GLY A 109 4.29 36.00 -5.86
N THR A 110 4.74 35.82 -7.10
CA THR A 110 5.66 36.79 -7.73
C THR A 110 4.97 38.06 -8.22
N ALA A 111 3.65 38.03 -8.48
CA ALA A 111 2.87 39.20 -8.87
C ALA A 111 2.40 40.02 -7.66
N ASP A 112 1.92 39.37 -6.58
CA ASP A 112 1.35 40.06 -5.41
C ASP A 112 2.42 40.54 -4.40
N LEU A 113 3.60 39.92 -4.35
CA LEU A 113 4.69 40.40 -3.48
C LEU A 113 5.30 41.72 -3.97
N ARG A 114 5.36 41.94 -5.30
CA ARG A 114 5.94 43.18 -5.88
C ARG A 114 5.00 44.38 -5.79
N SER A 115 3.70 44.17 -5.65
CA SER A 115 2.71 45.24 -5.49
C SER A 115 2.51 45.70 -4.05
N LYS A 116 3.08 44.98 -3.06
CA LYS A 116 2.99 45.33 -1.62
C LYS A 116 4.24 45.99 -1.07
N GLU A 117 5.29 46.16 -1.88
CA GLU A 117 6.55 46.84 -1.54
C GLU A 117 6.68 48.26 -2.16
N GLN A 118 5.63 48.77 -2.82
CA GLN A 118 5.52 50.17 -3.28
C GLN A 118 4.39 50.87 -2.51
#